data_AF-A0ABD4UWA6-F1
#
_entry.id   AF-A0ABD4UWA6-F1
#
_cell.length_a   1.000
_cell.length_b   1.000
_cell.length_c   1.000
_cell.angle_alpha   90.00
_cell.angle_beta   90.00
_cell.angle_gamma   90.00
#
_symmetry.space_group_name_H-M   'P 1'
#
loop_
_entity.id
_entity.type
_entity.pdbx_description
1 polymer ?
#
loop_
_entity_poly.entity_id
_entity_poly.type
_entity_poly.pdbx_seq_one_letter_code
_entity_poly.pdbx_strand_id
1 'polypeptide(L)'
;MTSGTTTETTTTAGEGAPYAPEHTPRLNWAQLAPDVYKAMVRLDAAARRGVDPVLLELVKIRASQLNHCAFCLDMHTKDALAAGESVERIVQLGAWEESRHFYTERELAAVELTEAVTVLTDGFVPDAVYERAAQHFDEAELAQLIACITVINSWNRFGVTCRMVPGHYQAGQHT
;
A
#
# COMPACT_ATOMS: atom_id res chain seq x y z
N MET A 1 29.69 -50.25 29.33
CA MET A 1 29.46 -48.82 29.57
C MET A 1 29.14 -48.17 28.24
N THR A 2 27.85 -48.03 27.95
CA THR A 2 27.32 -47.38 26.75
C THR A 2 27.37 -45.88 26.95
N SER A 3 28.37 -45.22 26.36
CA SER A 3 28.39 -43.75 26.26
C SER A 3 27.78 -43.36 24.93
N GLY A 4 26.47 -43.07 24.95
CA GLY A 4 25.83 -42.30 23.90
C GLY A 4 26.15 -40.83 24.12
N THR A 5 26.67 -40.16 23.09
CA THR A 5 26.79 -38.71 23.09
C THR A 5 26.33 -38.20 21.74
N THR A 6 25.08 -37.74 21.78
CA THR A 6 24.43 -36.67 21.03
C THR A 6 25.21 -36.10 19.84
N THR A 7 24.67 -36.37 18.65
CA THR A 7 24.97 -35.64 17.42
C THR A 7 24.42 -34.22 17.55
N GLU A 8 25.27 -33.23 17.83
CA GLU A 8 24.93 -31.83 17.59
C GLU A 8 24.90 -31.60 16.09
N THR A 9 23.69 -31.57 15.52
CA THR A 9 23.48 -31.08 14.16
C THR A 9 23.42 -29.56 14.24
N THR A 10 24.59 -28.92 14.19
CA THR A 10 24.66 -27.48 13.92
C THR A 10 24.23 -27.26 12.49
N THR A 11 22.96 -26.92 12.28
CA THR A 11 22.49 -26.39 11.00
C THR A 11 23.10 -25.01 10.83
N THR A 12 24.24 -24.94 10.15
CA THR A 12 24.79 -23.70 9.61
C THR A 12 23.80 -23.19 8.55
N ALA A 13 22.95 -22.24 8.96
CA ALA A 13 22.26 -21.39 8.01
C ALA A 13 23.34 -20.72 7.14
N GLY A 14 23.31 -21.01 5.84
CA GLY A 14 24.33 -20.56 4.91
C GLY A 14 24.49 -19.04 4.95
N GLU A 15 25.74 -18.58 4.95
CA GLU A 15 26.12 -17.21 4.65
C GLU A 15 25.56 -16.84 3.27
N GLY A 16 24.37 -16.25 3.24
CA GLY A 16 23.79 -15.71 2.03
C GLY A 16 24.67 -14.58 1.50
N ALA A 17 24.76 -14.45 0.18
CA ALA A 17 25.42 -13.30 -0.45
C ALA A 17 24.91 -11.99 0.17
N PRO A 18 25.79 -11.01 0.46
CA PRO A 18 25.37 -9.78 1.10
C PRO A 18 24.37 -9.02 0.23
N TYR A 19 23.24 -8.61 0.81
CA TYR A 19 22.30 -7.71 0.15
C TYR A 19 22.96 -6.35 -0.11
N ALA A 20 22.47 -5.63 -1.13
CA ALA A 20 22.91 -4.26 -1.40
C ALA A 20 22.58 -3.33 -0.21
N PRO A 21 23.42 -2.31 0.08
CA PRO A 21 23.19 -1.40 1.19
C PRO A 21 21.93 -0.53 0.98
N GLU A 22 21.30 -0.13 2.08
CA GLU A 22 20.21 0.84 2.06
C GLU A 22 20.67 2.21 1.54
N HIS A 23 19.76 2.93 0.89
CA HIS A 23 20.00 4.32 0.52
C HIS A 23 19.64 5.25 1.68
N THR A 24 20.28 6.42 1.75
CA THR A 24 19.91 7.47 2.70
C THR A 24 18.70 8.27 2.20
N PRO A 25 17.75 8.65 3.07
CA PRO A 25 16.71 9.61 2.72
C PRO A 25 17.30 10.91 2.16
N ARG A 26 16.66 11.47 1.13
CA ARG A 26 17.08 12.73 0.50
C ARG A 26 16.68 13.95 1.34
N LEU A 27 15.52 13.90 2.01
CA LEU A 27 14.97 15.01 2.79
C LEU A 27 14.04 14.48 3.89
N ASN A 28 14.25 14.91 5.14
CA ASN A 28 13.29 14.68 6.22
C ASN A 28 12.19 15.76 6.20
N TRP A 29 11.29 15.69 5.22
CA TRP A 29 10.26 16.70 5.01
C TRP A 29 9.28 16.80 6.19
N ALA A 30 9.01 15.70 6.90
CA ALA A 30 8.11 15.71 8.04
C ALA A 30 8.67 16.57 9.20
N GLN A 31 9.99 16.53 9.41
CA GLN A 31 10.67 17.37 10.40
C GLN A 31 10.78 18.83 9.94
N LEU A 32 11.04 19.05 8.64
CA LEU A 32 11.27 20.39 8.09
C LEU A 32 9.98 21.17 7.79
N ALA A 33 8.87 20.46 7.54
CA ALA A 33 7.55 21.03 7.27
C ALA A 33 6.47 20.34 8.15
N PRO A 34 6.55 20.48 9.48
CA PRO A 34 5.72 19.72 10.42
C PRO A 34 4.22 20.00 10.27
N ASP A 35 3.83 21.20 9.88
CA ASP A 35 2.41 21.54 9.70
C ASP A 35 1.82 20.96 8.41
N VAL A 36 2.64 20.81 7.35
CA VAL A 36 2.26 20.08 6.14
C VAL A 36 2.07 18.60 6.48
N TYR A 37 3.01 18.00 7.23
CA TYR A 37 2.88 16.61 7.67
C TYR A 37 1.62 16.37 8.51
N LYS A 38 1.34 17.24 9.50
CA LYS A 38 0.11 17.15 10.30
C LYS A 38 -1.15 17.29 9.44
N ALA A 39 -1.15 18.17 8.44
CA ALA A 39 -2.28 18.32 7.53
C ALA A 39 -2.51 17.05 6.70
N MET A 40 -1.43 16.46 6.17
CA MET A 40 -1.48 15.19 5.44
C MET A 40 -2.05 14.05 6.31
N VAL A 41 -1.59 13.92 7.55
CA VAL A 41 -2.12 12.91 8.50
C VAL A 41 -3.61 13.13 8.78
N ARG A 42 -4.04 14.37 9.00
CA ARG A 42 -5.45 14.70 9.23
C ARG A 42 -6.32 14.39 8.02
N LEU A 43 -5.82 14.67 6.81
CA LEU A 43 -6.52 14.37 5.57
C LEU A 43 -6.66 12.86 5.37
N ASP A 44 -5.59 12.10 5.64
CA ASP A 44 -5.62 10.63 5.60
C ASP A 44 -6.64 10.05 6.60
N ALA A 45 -6.63 10.52 7.85
CA ALA A 45 -7.61 10.10 8.84
C ALA A 45 -9.07 10.45 8.43
N ALA A 46 -9.26 11.61 7.78
CA ALA A 46 -10.57 12.02 7.29
C ALA A 46 -11.08 11.13 6.14
N ALA A 47 -10.18 10.73 5.23
CA ALA A 47 -10.45 9.94 4.03
C ALA A 47 -10.78 8.47 4.32
N ARG A 48 -10.34 7.94 5.48
CA ARG A 48 -10.58 6.54 5.87
C ARG A 48 -11.98 6.26 6.42
N ARG A 49 -12.82 7.29 6.60
CA ARG A 49 -14.10 7.14 7.31
C ARG A 49 -15.15 6.48 6.44
N GLY A 50 -15.82 5.47 6.99
CA GLY A 50 -17.00 4.87 6.36
C GLY A 50 -16.70 3.90 5.21
N VAL A 51 -15.43 3.56 4.96
CA VAL A 51 -15.03 2.55 3.96
C VAL A 51 -14.26 1.44 4.67
N ASP A 52 -14.43 0.21 4.20
CA ASP A 52 -13.73 -0.97 4.71
C ASP A 52 -12.21 -0.74 4.73
N PRO A 53 -11.54 -0.82 5.90
CA PRO A 53 -10.10 -0.65 6.01
C PRO A 53 -9.30 -1.59 5.10
N VAL A 54 -9.73 -2.83 4.90
CA VAL A 54 -9.00 -3.80 4.06
C VAL A 54 -9.02 -3.35 2.60
N LEU A 55 -10.20 -2.94 2.11
CA LEU A 55 -10.34 -2.36 0.77
C LEU A 55 -9.45 -1.12 0.59
N LEU A 56 -9.39 -0.24 1.60
CA LEU A 56 -8.53 0.94 1.52
C LEU A 56 -7.05 0.59 1.44
N GLU A 57 -6.58 -0.48 2.11
CA GLU A 57 -5.20 -0.90 1.97
C GLU A 57 -4.90 -1.50 0.58
N LEU A 58 -5.83 -2.24 -0.04
CA LEU A 58 -5.68 -2.68 -1.43
C LEU A 58 -5.53 -1.50 -2.39
N VAL A 59 -6.38 -0.48 -2.25
CA VAL A 59 -6.30 0.77 -3.02
C VAL A 59 -4.94 1.44 -2.83
N LYS A 60 -4.46 1.54 -1.59
CA LYS A 60 -3.18 2.19 -1.30
C LYS A 60 -1.99 1.40 -1.85
N ILE A 61 -2.03 0.08 -1.77
CA ILE A 61 -1.02 -0.80 -2.36
C ILE A 61 -1.00 -0.60 -3.87
N ARG A 62 -2.16 -0.66 -4.56
CA ARG A 62 -2.20 -0.54 -6.03
C ARG A 62 -1.69 0.82 -6.52
N ALA A 63 -2.14 1.92 -5.92
CA ALA A 63 -1.62 3.26 -6.25
C ALA A 63 -0.10 3.34 -6.04
N SER A 64 0.41 2.73 -4.96
CA SER A 64 1.84 2.71 -4.65
C SER A 64 2.65 1.83 -5.60
N GLN A 65 2.08 0.75 -6.15
CA GLN A 65 2.69 -0.06 -7.22
C GLN A 65 2.89 0.79 -8.47
N LEU A 66 1.83 1.48 -8.92
CA LEU A 66 1.85 2.36 -10.10
C LEU A 66 2.81 3.53 -9.94
N ASN A 67 2.88 4.12 -8.74
CA ASN A 67 3.78 5.25 -8.44
C ASN A 67 5.19 4.82 -8.03
N HIS A 68 5.50 3.52 -7.96
CA HIS A 68 6.79 2.99 -7.53
C HIS A 68 7.25 3.46 -6.13
N CYS A 69 6.32 3.67 -5.18
CA CYS A 69 6.65 4.06 -3.81
C CYS A 69 6.97 2.83 -2.93
N ALA A 70 8.23 2.39 -2.90
CA ALA A 70 8.64 1.24 -2.08
C ALA A 70 8.34 1.40 -0.58
N PHE A 71 8.51 2.60 -0.02
CA PHE A 71 8.15 2.91 1.37
C PHE A 71 6.65 2.67 1.64
N CYS A 72 5.80 3.16 0.75
CA CYS A 72 4.36 3.03 0.87
C CYS A 72 3.91 1.58 0.68
N LEU A 73 4.55 0.84 -0.24
CA LEU A 73 4.31 -0.60 -0.43
C LEU A 73 4.63 -1.40 0.84
N ASP A 74 5.79 -1.14 1.47
CA ASP A 74 6.16 -1.80 2.72
C ASP A 74 5.12 -1.53 3.82
N MET A 75 4.73 -0.27 3.99
CA MET A 75 3.75 0.15 5.00
C MET A 75 2.38 -0.49 4.78
N HIS A 76 1.78 -0.29 3.62
CA HIS A 76 0.40 -0.70 3.35
C HIS A 76 0.27 -2.22 3.21
N THR A 77 1.31 -2.92 2.75
CA THR A 77 1.32 -4.39 2.77
C THR A 77 1.29 -4.91 4.20
N LYS A 78 2.10 -4.34 5.11
CA LYS A 78 2.12 -4.74 6.52
C LYS A 78 0.80 -4.45 7.23
N ASP A 79 0.20 -3.28 6.97
CA ASP A 79 -1.11 -2.92 7.51
C ASP A 79 -2.24 -3.81 6.96
N ALA A 80 -2.24 -4.12 5.66
CA ALA A 80 -3.21 -5.03 5.05
C ALA A 80 -3.14 -6.43 5.68
N LEU A 81 -1.93 -6.99 5.82
CA LEU A 81 -1.72 -8.30 6.44
C LEU A 81 -2.17 -8.30 7.90
N ALA A 82 -1.89 -7.23 8.66
CA ALA A 82 -2.35 -7.08 10.03
C ALA A 82 -3.89 -6.98 10.14
N ALA A 83 -4.55 -6.43 9.11
CA ALA A 83 -6.00 -6.35 9.00
C ALA A 83 -6.68 -7.64 8.49
N GLY A 84 -5.90 -8.69 8.16
CA GLY A 84 -6.43 -10.00 7.75
C GLY A 84 -6.46 -10.24 6.24
N GLU A 85 -5.87 -9.36 5.43
CA GLU A 85 -5.67 -9.61 4.00
C GLU A 85 -4.66 -10.74 3.76
N SER A 86 -4.71 -11.39 2.60
CA SER A 86 -3.83 -12.50 2.25
C SER A 86 -2.65 -12.06 1.38
N VAL A 87 -1.50 -12.72 1.58
CA VAL A 87 -0.30 -12.54 0.74
C VAL A 87 -0.63 -12.83 -0.74
N GLU A 88 -1.43 -13.86 -1.01
CA GLU A 88 -1.81 -14.24 -2.36
C GLU A 88 -2.56 -13.10 -3.06
N ARG A 89 -3.57 -12.51 -2.40
CA ARG A 89 -4.32 -11.37 -2.95
C ARG A 89 -3.45 -10.12 -3.12
N ILE A 90 -2.50 -9.85 -2.22
CA ILE A 90 -1.58 -8.72 -2.38
C ILE A 90 -0.63 -8.92 -3.56
N VAL A 91 -0.11 -10.13 -3.76
CA VAL A 91 0.77 -10.46 -4.89
C VAL A 91 0.02 -10.36 -6.22
N GLN A 92 -1.21 -10.89 -6.28
CA GLN A 92 -2.02 -10.86 -7.50
C GLN A 92 -2.50 -9.46 -7.89
N LEU A 93 -2.52 -8.50 -6.95
CA LEU A 93 -3.00 -7.14 -7.17
C LEU A 93 -2.20 -6.41 -8.26
N GLY A 94 -0.93 -6.80 -8.46
CA GLY A 94 -0.09 -6.29 -9.54
C GLY A 94 -0.64 -6.58 -10.95
N ALA A 95 -1.43 -7.65 -11.08
CA ALA A 95 -2.01 -8.19 -12.31
C ALA A 95 -3.49 -8.57 -12.09
N TRP A 96 -4.25 -7.68 -11.46
CA TRP A 96 -5.63 -7.94 -11.04
C TRP A 96 -6.58 -8.22 -12.22
N GLU A 97 -6.28 -7.68 -13.41
CA GLU A 97 -7.08 -7.85 -14.63
C GLU A 97 -7.14 -9.33 -15.06
N GLU A 98 -6.05 -10.08 -14.88
CA GLU A 98 -5.95 -11.51 -15.20
C GLU A 98 -6.34 -12.40 -14.01
N SER A 99 -6.44 -11.81 -12.81
CA SER A 99 -6.66 -12.53 -11.54
C SER A 99 -7.95 -12.08 -10.82
N ARG A 100 -8.92 -11.55 -11.57
CA ARG A 100 -10.17 -10.97 -11.04
C ARG A 100 -10.91 -11.84 -10.03
N HIS A 101 -10.88 -13.16 -10.18
CA HIS A 101 -11.56 -14.13 -9.32
C HIS A 101 -11.07 -14.13 -7.86
N PHE A 102 -9.95 -13.47 -7.56
CA PHE A 102 -9.50 -13.26 -6.19
C PHE A 102 -10.27 -12.16 -5.47
N TYR A 103 -10.96 -11.27 -6.19
CA TYR A 103 -11.58 -10.05 -5.65
C TYR A 103 -13.09 -10.02 -5.91
N THR A 104 -13.80 -9.24 -5.10
CA THR A 104 -15.21 -8.92 -5.33
C THR A 104 -15.36 -7.85 -6.41
N GLU A 105 -16.53 -7.74 -7.04
CA GLU A 105 -16.78 -6.67 -8.02
C GLU A 105 -16.66 -5.26 -7.40
N ARG A 106 -17.01 -5.10 -6.11
CA ARG A 106 -16.80 -3.83 -5.38
C ARG A 106 -15.31 -3.49 -5.22
N GLU A 107 -14.48 -4.49 -4.91
CA GLU A 107 -13.02 -4.32 -4.84
C GLU A 107 -12.43 -4.01 -6.21
N LEU A 108 -12.84 -4.74 -7.26
CA LEU A 108 -12.38 -4.52 -8.63
C LEU A 108 -12.73 -3.12 -9.13
N ALA A 109 -13.95 -2.63 -8.85
CA ALA A 109 -14.35 -1.28 -9.22
C ALA A 109 -13.52 -0.20 -8.50
N ALA A 110 -13.15 -0.43 -7.24
CA ALA A 110 -12.26 0.48 -6.51
C ALA A 110 -10.82 0.45 -7.03
N VAL A 111 -10.28 -0.74 -7.35
CA VAL A 111 -8.95 -0.92 -7.93
C VAL A 111 -8.88 -0.25 -9.30
N GLU A 112 -9.88 -0.47 -10.16
CA GLU A 112 -9.95 0.15 -11.48
C GLU A 112 -10.04 1.68 -11.39
N LEU A 113 -10.88 2.22 -10.50
CA LEU A 113 -10.94 3.66 -10.24
C LEU A 113 -9.60 4.19 -9.70
N THR A 114 -8.91 3.40 -8.87
CA THR A 114 -7.58 3.75 -8.32
C THR A 114 -6.57 3.96 -9.45
N GLU A 115 -6.54 3.09 -10.45
CA GLU A 115 -5.64 3.24 -11.59
C GLU A 115 -5.96 4.51 -12.39
N ALA A 116 -7.23 4.70 -12.74
CA ALA A 116 -7.66 5.84 -13.56
C ALA A 116 -7.37 7.19 -12.88
N VAL A 117 -7.54 7.28 -11.56
CA VAL A 117 -7.22 8.50 -10.79
C VAL A 117 -5.71 8.66 -10.58
N THR A 118 -4.95 7.56 -10.50
CA THR A 118 -3.49 7.60 -10.32
C THR A 118 -2.77 8.01 -11.60
N VAL A 119 -3.22 7.52 -12.76
CA VAL A 119 -2.59 7.73 -14.08
C VAL A 119 -3.45 8.68 -14.92
N LEU A 120 -3.43 9.98 -14.58
CA LEU A 120 -4.18 11.04 -15.30
C LEU A 120 -3.51 11.48 -16.62
N THR A 121 -2.82 10.61 -17.34
CA THR A 121 -2.04 11.00 -18.54
C THR A 121 -2.90 11.18 -19.79
N ASP A 122 -4.06 10.53 -19.88
CA ASP A 122 -4.96 10.60 -21.03
C ASP A 122 -6.11 11.62 -20.86
N GLY A 123 -5.92 12.57 -19.95
CA GLY A 123 -6.73 13.79 -19.81
C GLY A 123 -7.78 13.77 -18.71
N PHE A 124 -8.41 12.64 -18.41
CA PHE A 124 -9.46 12.53 -17.39
C PHE A 124 -9.69 11.08 -16.92
N VAL A 125 -10.42 10.93 -15.80
CA VAL A 125 -10.97 9.64 -15.35
C VAL A 125 -12.13 9.28 -16.28
N PRO A 126 -12.10 8.15 -17.01
CA PRO A 126 -13.17 7.81 -17.95
C PRO A 126 -14.53 7.64 -17.24
N ASP A 127 -15.59 8.19 -17.83
CA ASP A 127 -16.96 8.11 -17.28
C ASP A 127 -17.37 6.67 -16.97
N ALA A 128 -17.08 5.73 -17.87
CA ALA A 128 -17.42 4.33 -17.67
C ALA A 128 -16.73 3.69 -16.44
N VAL A 129 -15.51 4.12 -16.10
CA VAL A 129 -14.80 3.65 -14.90
C VAL A 129 -15.46 4.24 -13.65
N TYR A 130 -15.75 5.54 -13.68
CA TYR A 130 -16.46 6.21 -12.59
C TYR A 130 -17.84 5.59 -12.35
N GLU A 131 -18.62 5.36 -13.41
CA GLU A 131 -19.96 4.78 -13.34
C GLU A 131 -19.95 3.37 -12.77
N ARG A 132 -18.96 2.53 -13.11
CA ARG A 132 -18.79 1.21 -12.48
C ARG A 132 -18.54 1.32 -10.98
N ALA A 133 -17.66 2.21 -10.55
CA ALA A 133 -17.46 2.45 -9.11
C ALA A 133 -18.76 2.95 -8.45
N ALA A 134 -19.44 3.93 -9.04
CA ALA A 134 -20.68 4.49 -8.50
C ALA A 134 -21.84 3.48 -8.35
N GLN A 135 -21.80 2.35 -9.06
CA GLN A 135 -22.77 1.25 -8.87
C GLN A 135 -22.53 0.45 -7.59
N HIS A 136 -21.30 0.47 -7.05
CA HIS A 136 -20.89 -0.34 -5.91
C HIS A 136 -20.74 0.44 -4.60
N PHE A 137 -20.72 1.77 -4.64
CA PHE A 137 -20.55 2.65 -3.48
C PHE A 137 -21.70 3.67 -3.41
N ASP A 138 -22.16 4.00 -2.21
CA ASP A 138 -23.00 5.20 -2.06
C ASP A 138 -22.16 6.46 -2.32
N GLU A 139 -22.81 7.62 -2.53
CA GLU A 139 -22.10 8.85 -2.88
C GLU A 139 -21.09 9.30 -1.81
N ALA A 140 -21.37 9.03 -0.53
CA ALA A 140 -20.46 9.38 0.56
C ALA A 140 -19.26 8.43 0.59
N GLU A 141 -19.48 7.12 0.46
CA GLU A 141 -18.42 6.12 0.35
C GLU A 141 -17.54 6.36 -0.89
N LEU A 142 -18.13 6.70 -2.03
CA LEU A 142 -17.41 6.99 -3.27
C LEU A 142 -16.53 8.24 -3.12
N ALA A 143 -17.05 9.29 -2.48
CA ALA A 143 -16.26 10.47 -2.16
C ALA A 143 -15.06 10.14 -1.25
N GLN A 144 -15.26 9.25 -0.27
CA GLN A 144 -14.18 8.79 0.62
C GLN A 144 -13.15 7.93 -0.11
N LEU A 145 -13.58 7.06 -1.02
CA LEU A 145 -12.70 6.28 -1.87
C LEU A 145 -11.81 7.19 -2.74
N ILE A 146 -12.42 8.19 -3.42
CA ILE A 146 -11.68 9.18 -4.22
C ILE A 146 -10.69 9.97 -3.35
N ALA A 147 -11.11 10.36 -2.13
CA ALA A 147 -10.24 11.03 -1.18
C ALA A 147 -9.05 10.14 -0.79
N CYS A 148 -9.28 8.86 -0.50
CA CYS A 148 -8.23 7.90 -0.17
C CYS A 148 -7.22 7.75 -1.33
N ILE A 149 -7.70 7.58 -2.57
CA ILE A 149 -6.85 7.47 -3.76
C ILE A 149 -5.99 8.74 -3.94
N THR A 150 -6.58 9.92 -3.74
CA THR A 150 -5.88 11.21 -3.84
C THR A 150 -4.82 11.36 -2.75
N VAL A 151 -5.13 10.94 -1.53
CA VAL A 151 -4.22 11.00 -0.38
C VAL A 151 -3.02 10.07 -0.58
N ILE A 152 -3.23 8.82 -0.99
CA ILE A 152 -2.10 7.91 -1.23
C ILE A 152 -1.21 8.40 -2.37
N ASN A 153 -1.80 8.96 -3.42
CA ASN A 153 -1.04 9.60 -4.49
C ASN A 153 -0.15 10.73 -3.96
N SER A 154 -0.65 11.51 -2.99
CA SER A 154 0.12 12.56 -2.33
C SER A 154 1.26 11.99 -1.47
N TRP A 155 0.99 10.94 -0.68
CA TRP A 155 2.03 10.24 0.08
C TRP A 155 3.11 9.61 -0.81
N ASN A 156 2.72 8.99 -1.92
CA ASN A 156 3.66 8.42 -2.89
C ASN A 156 4.61 9.48 -3.45
N ARG A 157 4.10 10.69 -3.76
CA ARG A 157 4.91 11.82 -4.24
C ARG A 157 5.96 12.24 -3.22
N PHE A 158 5.61 12.32 -1.94
CA PHE A 158 6.59 12.57 -0.88
C PHE A 158 7.58 11.40 -0.74
N GLY A 159 7.09 10.16 -0.67
CA GLY A 159 7.89 8.95 -0.47
C GLY A 159 8.99 8.80 -1.52
N VAL A 160 8.63 8.88 -2.80
CA VAL A 160 9.58 8.75 -3.92
C VAL A 160 10.52 9.96 -3.98
N THR A 161 10.00 11.19 -3.91
CA THR A 161 10.82 12.41 -4.03
C THR A 161 11.86 12.52 -2.92
N CYS A 162 11.47 12.16 -1.68
CA CYS A 162 12.32 12.22 -0.50
C CYS A 162 13.17 10.96 -0.30
N ARG A 163 13.04 9.93 -1.16
CA ARG A 163 13.72 8.63 -1.03
C ARG A 163 13.53 8.03 0.37
N MET A 164 12.28 7.94 0.81
CA MET A 164 11.96 7.32 2.09
C MET A 164 12.32 5.83 2.06
N VAL A 165 12.94 5.33 3.14
CA VAL A 165 13.54 4.00 3.20
C VAL A 165 12.52 2.98 3.71
N PRO A 166 12.16 1.94 2.91
CA PRO A 166 11.25 0.87 3.34
C PRO A 166 11.91 -0.09 4.34
N GLY A 167 11.12 -0.98 4.95
CA GLY A 167 11.60 -2.11 5.75
C GLY A 167 11.53 -1.88 7.25
N HIS A 168 11.51 -0.61 7.67
CA HIS A 168 11.56 -0.22 9.09
C HIS A 168 10.20 0.02 9.73
N TYR A 169 9.11 0.04 8.94
CA TYR A 169 7.75 0.23 9.45
C TYR A 169 7.23 -1.00 10.20
N GLN A 170 6.47 -0.78 11.28
CA GLN A 170 5.71 -1.81 11.97
C GLN A 170 4.22 -1.53 11.84
N ALA A 171 3.42 -2.57 11.58
CA ALA A 171 1.98 -2.44 11.39
C ALA A 171 1.32 -1.71 12.56
N GLY A 172 0.46 -0.74 12.25
CA GLY A 172 -0.24 0.09 13.22
C GLY A 172 0.58 1.21 13.87
N GLN A 173 1.82 1.47 13.43
CA GLN A 173 2.67 2.54 13.99
C GLN A 173 2.09 3.96 13.77
N HIS A 174 1.16 4.12 12.83
CA HIS A 174 0.54 5.41 12.48
C HIS A 174 -1.00 5.43 12.53
N THR A 175 -1.62 4.38 13.07
CA THR A 175 -3.08 4.30 13.32
C THR A 175 -3.47 4.79 14.70
#